data_AF-A0A817P541-F1
#
_entry.id   AF-A0A817P541-F1
#
_cell.length_a   1.000
_cell.length_b   1.000
_cell.length_c   1.000
_cell.angle_alpha   90.00
_cell.angle_beta   90.00
_cell.angle_gamma   90.00
#
_symmetry.space_group_name_H-M   'P 1'
#
loop_
_entity.id
_entity.type
_entity.pdbx_description
1 polymer ?
#
loop_
_entity_poly.entity_id
_entity_poly.type
_entity_poly.pdbx_seq_one_letter_code
_entity_poly.pdbx_strand_id
1 'polypeptide(L)'
;MLYCIAVSFVCLTTLAVHAEEFLPVHGKRASDICYGEYGCFTTAKPFGKNNCCYYVLIKYIDLKLGGTLQRPFSLLPDRPDVIRATFYLYTRDSRKTRTEISRYTNLGSWSANKPTKVCIHGFVDSMNTPWWIDMKNALLDAEDVNVILVDWSNGNGFPYTKATANTQVVGAEIALLINYMIEDHGAKAADFHVIGHSLGSHVSGYVGKRVAGLGRISGLDPAGPYFENTDPVVRLDPTDALFVDVIHTDGAHNLLLGLGTLQRMGHADFYPNGGYDQPSCSKTSGKILNLILQLGTMNVDGFLVTSLCSHLAAVYFFTDSVRNQCPYVGYSCSNFDDFTAGKCSLQCDGKTHQCNRMGYWASSTSGKGDLFLRTQDANAFPYCINHYQITLQSGSDYAQTRGVVTVTLVGSLQTVSVTFDDGDTTFTRNSLVTRFIPLTVNIGEVQQVEIDFKKKANLLTTLLYSPSWTFTKATVLDGDNQHSRVFCAGNSINAKDSKIRLASC
;
A
#
# COMPACT_ATOMS: atom_id res chain seq x y z
N MET A 1 29.89 1.66 -3.58
CA MET A 1 30.79 1.96 -2.44
C MET A 1 30.04 2.63 -1.28
N LEU A 2 29.24 3.68 -1.51
CA LEU A 2 28.41 4.29 -0.44
C LEU A 2 27.35 3.35 0.15
N TYR A 3 26.79 2.41 -0.64
CA TYR A 3 25.84 1.39 -0.18
C TYR A 3 26.43 0.49 0.92
N CYS A 4 27.72 0.12 0.83
CA CYS A 4 28.39 -0.68 1.84
C CYS A 4 28.70 0.11 3.12
N ILE A 5 28.98 1.41 3.01
CA ILE A 5 29.36 2.23 4.17
C ILE A 5 28.16 2.50 5.08
N ALA A 6 26.98 2.78 4.51
CA ALA A 6 25.75 3.02 5.29
C ALA A 6 25.24 1.75 6.01
N VAL A 7 25.24 0.60 5.32
CA VAL A 7 24.83 -0.69 5.91
C VAL A 7 25.87 -1.20 6.92
N SER A 8 27.16 -0.90 6.72
CA SER A 8 28.21 -1.26 7.68
C SER A 8 28.13 -0.41 8.96
N PHE A 9 27.82 0.89 8.86
CA PHE A 9 27.71 1.77 10.04
C PHE A 9 26.54 1.37 10.96
N VAL A 10 25.42 0.93 10.37
CA VAL A 10 24.25 0.42 11.11
C VAL A 10 24.54 -0.91 11.80
N CYS A 11 25.42 -1.75 11.24
CA CYS A 11 25.74 -3.07 11.80
C CYS A 11 26.84 -3.01 12.87
N LEU A 12 27.80 -2.09 12.74
CA LEU A 12 28.92 -1.88 13.67
C LEU A 12 28.48 -1.38 15.05
N THR A 13 27.46 -0.53 15.12
CA THR A 13 26.96 0.00 16.40
C THR A 13 26.14 -1.05 17.18
N THR A 14 25.43 -1.95 16.48
CA THR A 14 24.71 -3.07 17.12
C THR A 14 25.61 -4.20 17.60
N LEU A 15 26.75 -4.44 16.95
CA LEU A 15 27.68 -5.52 17.32
C LEU A 15 28.57 -5.17 18.51
N ALA A 16 28.77 -3.88 18.81
CA ALA A 16 29.70 -3.44 19.85
C ALA A 16 29.19 -3.64 21.30
N VAL A 17 27.90 -3.94 21.50
CA VAL A 17 27.30 -3.96 22.85
C VAL A 17 27.01 -5.37 23.40
N HIS A 18 27.10 -6.44 22.60
CA HIS A 18 26.79 -7.81 23.07
C HIS A 18 27.77 -8.90 22.61
N ALA A 19 29.00 -8.53 22.23
CA ALA A 19 29.98 -9.47 21.69
C ALA A 19 30.76 -10.31 22.74
N GLU A 20 30.31 -10.40 23.99
CA GLU A 20 31.03 -11.19 25.01
C GLU A 20 30.47 -12.59 25.33
N GLU A 21 29.30 -13.03 24.85
CA GLU A 21 28.77 -14.33 25.32
C GLU A 21 28.33 -15.40 24.29
N PHE A 22 28.34 -15.18 22.98
CA PHE A 22 27.95 -16.26 22.05
C PHE A 22 28.75 -16.29 20.74
N LEU A 23 30.00 -16.74 20.80
CA LEU A 23 30.71 -17.24 19.62
C LEU A 23 31.09 -18.70 19.83
N PRO A 24 30.42 -19.68 19.18
CA PRO A 24 30.95 -21.02 19.12
C PRO A 24 32.19 -21.02 18.23
N VAL A 25 33.28 -21.43 18.87
CA VAL A 25 34.58 -21.78 18.31
C VAL A 25 34.39 -22.79 17.16
N HIS A 26 35.01 -22.50 16.01
CA HIS A 26 35.28 -23.40 14.88
C HIS A 26 34.26 -24.52 14.58
N GLY A 27 33.20 -24.19 13.83
CA GLY A 27 32.34 -25.17 13.15
C GLY A 27 31.80 -24.61 11.84
N LYS A 28 31.82 -25.40 10.75
CA LYS A 28 31.15 -25.04 9.48
C LYS A 28 29.67 -24.76 9.79
N ARG A 29 29.19 -23.52 9.63
CA ARG A 29 27.74 -23.24 9.67
C ARG A 29 27.07 -24.07 8.57
N ALA A 30 26.04 -24.83 8.93
CA ALA A 30 25.20 -25.52 7.97
C ALA A 30 24.58 -24.47 7.02
N SER A 31 24.61 -24.73 5.71
CA SER A 31 23.94 -23.88 4.72
C SER A 31 22.43 -24.07 4.72
N ASP A 32 21.98 -25.23 5.20
CA ASP A 32 20.61 -25.70 5.15
C ASP A 32 20.17 -26.26 6.52
N ILE A 33 18.88 -26.17 6.81
CA ILE A 33 18.23 -26.80 7.97
C ILE A 33 16.87 -27.38 7.55
N CYS A 34 16.51 -28.55 8.06
CA CYS A 34 15.23 -29.19 7.73
C CYS A 34 14.42 -29.41 9.00
N TYR A 35 13.12 -29.15 8.91
CA TYR A 35 12.17 -29.32 10.01
C TYR A 35 11.05 -30.28 9.58
N GLY A 36 11.38 -31.56 9.42
CA GLY A 36 10.39 -32.59 9.06
C GLY A 36 9.49 -32.19 7.88
N GLU A 37 8.18 -32.21 8.11
CA GLU A 37 7.15 -31.85 7.12
C GLU A 37 7.11 -30.37 6.71
N TYR A 38 7.74 -29.46 7.47
CA TYR A 38 7.88 -28.05 7.08
C TYR A 38 8.91 -27.87 5.93
N GLY A 39 9.69 -28.91 5.64
CA GLY A 39 10.69 -28.93 4.58
C GLY A 39 12.06 -28.42 5.03
N CYS A 40 12.89 -28.08 4.04
CA CYS A 40 14.25 -27.59 4.24
C CYS A 40 14.38 -26.12 3.83
N PHE A 41 15.18 -25.37 4.58
CA PHE A 41 15.43 -23.95 4.44
C PHE A 41 16.92 -23.72 4.26
N THR A 42 17.27 -22.84 3.32
CA THR A 42 18.67 -22.61 2.94
C THR A 42 19.05 -21.15 3.04
N THR A 43 20.34 -20.91 3.27
CA THR A 43 20.99 -19.61 3.12
C THR A 43 21.71 -19.49 1.77
N ALA A 44 21.61 -20.51 0.90
CA ALA A 44 22.08 -20.47 -0.48
C ALA A 44 21.29 -19.45 -1.31
N LYS A 45 21.79 -19.14 -2.51
CA LYS A 45 21.04 -18.29 -3.46
C LYS A 45 19.68 -18.93 -3.79
N PRO A 46 18.60 -18.13 -3.94
CA PRO A 46 18.56 -16.65 -3.86
C PRO A 46 18.28 -16.11 -2.44
N PHE A 47 18.08 -16.97 -1.45
CA PHE A 47 17.82 -16.59 -0.04
C PHE A 47 19.04 -15.98 0.66
N GLY A 48 20.25 -16.27 0.16
CA GLY A 48 21.54 -15.69 0.52
C GLY A 48 22.61 -15.96 -0.56
N LYS A 49 23.84 -16.34 -0.19
CA LYS A 49 24.86 -16.85 -1.12
C LYS A 49 25.66 -18.01 -0.49
N ASN A 50 26.05 -18.97 -1.33
CA ASN A 50 26.91 -20.12 -0.99
C ASN A 50 28.23 -19.67 -0.31
N ASN A 51 28.67 -20.45 0.67
CA ASN A 51 30.01 -20.44 1.28
C ASN A 51 31.12 -20.01 0.29
N CYS A 52 31.71 -18.81 0.46
CA CYS A 52 33.16 -18.58 0.42
C CYS A 52 33.52 -17.12 0.73
N CYS A 53 34.48 -16.96 1.64
CA CYS A 53 35.06 -15.72 2.14
C CYS A 53 35.66 -14.83 1.04
N TYR A 54 35.45 -13.52 1.12
CA TYR A 54 36.39 -12.53 0.56
C TYR A 54 36.91 -11.65 1.69
N TYR A 55 38.23 -11.61 1.81
CA TYR A 55 38.95 -10.73 2.74
C TYR A 55 38.96 -9.31 2.18
N VAL A 56 38.43 -8.35 2.94
CA VAL A 56 38.78 -6.94 2.80
C VAL A 56 39.50 -6.54 4.09
N LEU A 57 40.82 -6.32 3.99
CA LEU A 57 41.63 -5.82 5.09
C LEU A 57 41.16 -4.41 5.47
N ILE A 58 40.34 -4.30 6.51
CA ILE A 58 40.25 -3.09 7.33
C ILE A 58 40.84 -3.46 8.67
N LYS A 59 42.03 -2.91 8.94
CA LYS A 59 42.78 -3.12 10.19
C LYS A 59 41.85 -2.88 11.40
N TYR A 60 41.63 -3.95 12.16
CA TYR A 60 41.07 -4.01 13.52
C TYR A 60 39.57 -4.35 13.75
N ILE A 61 38.74 -4.61 12.73
CA ILE A 61 37.43 -5.28 12.94
C ILE A 61 37.15 -6.28 11.81
N ASP A 62 37.07 -7.56 12.14
CA ASP A 62 36.91 -8.68 11.21
C ASP A 62 35.42 -8.89 10.83
N LEU A 63 34.90 -8.07 9.91
CA LEU A 63 33.51 -8.15 9.43
C LEU A 63 33.41 -8.95 8.13
N LYS A 64 32.95 -10.21 8.23
CA LYS A 64 32.64 -11.08 7.10
C LYS A 64 31.32 -10.66 6.44
N LEU A 65 31.37 -10.02 5.26
CA LEU A 65 30.19 -9.67 4.45
C LEU A 65 29.90 -10.80 3.44
N GLY A 66 28.81 -11.56 3.63
CA GLY A 66 28.56 -12.82 2.91
C GLY A 66 27.21 -12.97 2.19
N GLY A 67 26.31 -11.98 2.22
CA GLY A 67 24.96 -12.08 1.64
C GLY A 67 24.78 -11.48 0.23
N THR A 68 23.53 -11.37 -0.24
CA THR A 68 23.19 -10.60 -1.47
C THR A 68 23.18 -9.09 -1.16
N LEU A 69 23.09 -8.23 -2.18
CA LEU A 69 22.99 -6.78 -1.98
C LEU A 69 21.77 -6.40 -1.12
N GLN A 70 20.70 -7.17 -1.27
CA GLN A 70 19.41 -6.99 -0.59
C GLN A 70 19.37 -7.71 0.77
N ARG A 71 20.09 -8.84 0.92
CA ARG A 71 20.13 -9.66 2.15
C ARG A 71 21.59 -9.92 2.58
N PRO A 72 22.32 -8.90 3.07
CA PRO A 72 23.75 -9.00 3.38
C PRO A 72 24.06 -10.00 4.51
N PHE A 73 23.10 -10.25 5.41
CA PHE A 73 23.19 -11.25 6.47
C PHE A 73 21.97 -12.17 6.42
N SER A 74 22.10 -13.31 5.76
CA SER A 74 21.05 -14.32 5.70
C SER A 74 21.20 -15.32 6.84
N LEU A 75 20.18 -15.43 7.68
CA LEU A 75 20.13 -16.41 8.77
C LEU A 75 19.21 -17.57 8.37
N LEU A 76 19.51 -18.76 8.90
CA LEU A 76 18.55 -19.85 8.91
C LEU A 76 17.37 -19.47 9.83
N PRO A 77 16.13 -19.85 9.47
CA PRO A 77 14.99 -19.64 10.35
C PRO A 77 15.15 -20.41 11.66
N ASP A 78 14.37 -20.03 12.66
CA ASP A 78 14.25 -20.78 13.91
C ASP A 78 13.32 -21.98 13.74
N ARG A 79 13.38 -22.88 14.72
CA ARG A 79 12.58 -24.10 14.75
C ARG A 79 11.08 -23.74 14.94
N PRO A 80 10.13 -24.49 14.33
CA PRO A 80 8.69 -24.20 14.46
C PRO A 80 8.19 -24.09 15.91
N ASP A 81 8.70 -24.91 16.83
CA ASP A 81 8.35 -24.85 18.25
C ASP A 81 8.93 -23.63 19.00
N VAL A 82 9.94 -22.97 18.43
CA VAL A 82 10.48 -21.70 18.95
C VAL A 82 9.64 -20.54 18.42
N ILE A 83 9.32 -20.53 17.13
CA ILE A 83 8.45 -19.52 16.51
C ILE A 83 7.04 -19.61 17.10
N ARG A 84 6.55 -20.84 17.27
CA ARG A 84 5.27 -21.20 17.90
C ARG A 84 4.13 -20.36 17.33
N ALA A 85 3.92 -20.45 16.01
CA ALA A 85 2.78 -19.80 15.39
C ALA A 85 1.48 -20.42 15.92
N THR A 86 0.53 -19.56 16.30
CA THR A 86 -0.79 -19.97 16.81
C THR A 86 -1.89 -19.44 15.91
N PHE A 87 -2.95 -20.24 15.74
CA PHE A 87 -4.02 -19.97 14.78
C PHE A 87 -5.33 -19.85 15.53
N TYR A 88 -5.96 -18.68 15.47
CA TYR A 88 -7.20 -18.41 16.18
C TYR A 88 -8.36 -18.20 15.21
N LEU A 89 -9.34 -19.09 15.30
CA LEU A 89 -10.55 -19.05 14.50
C LEU A 89 -11.60 -18.12 15.13
N TYR A 90 -12.24 -17.34 14.25
CA TYR A 90 -13.45 -16.59 14.52
C TYR A 90 -14.47 -16.84 13.40
N THR A 91 -15.73 -16.93 13.78
CA THR A 91 -16.89 -17.01 12.87
C THR A 91 -17.95 -16.02 13.33
N ARG A 92 -19.04 -15.87 12.56
CA ARG A 92 -20.18 -15.04 12.99
C ARG A 92 -20.79 -15.51 14.32
N ASP A 93 -20.81 -16.82 14.55
CA ASP A 93 -21.37 -17.43 15.75
C ASP A 93 -20.42 -17.35 16.96
N SER A 94 -19.11 -17.27 16.71
CA SER A 94 -18.05 -17.22 17.72
C SER A 94 -17.26 -15.91 17.74
N ARG A 95 -17.87 -14.77 17.37
CA ARG A 95 -17.21 -13.46 17.22
C ARG A 95 -16.32 -13.00 18.38
N LYS A 96 -16.71 -13.37 19.62
CA LYS A 96 -16.03 -12.98 20.87
C LYS A 96 -15.16 -14.09 21.44
N THR A 97 -15.30 -15.32 20.94
CA THR A 97 -14.62 -16.49 21.50
C THR A 97 -13.37 -16.77 20.67
N ARG A 98 -12.22 -16.67 21.31
CA ARG A 98 -10.94 -17.05 20.71
C ARG A 98 -10.81 -18.58 20.74
N THR A 99 -10.97 -19.24 19.61
CA THR A 99 -10.78 -20.69 19.47
C THR A 99 -9.44 -20.97 18.80
N GLU A 100 -8.48 -21.49 19.54
CA GLU A 100 -7.23 -21.99 18.96
C GLU A 100 -7.53 -23.26 18.14
N ILE A 101 -7.08 -23.27 16.89
CA ILE A 101 -7.24 -24.40 15.97
C ILE A 101 -5.87 -24.96 15.60
N SER A 102 -5.82 -26.25 15.33
CA SER A 102 -4.64 -26.88 14.77
C SER A 102 -5.01 -28.15 14.01
N ARG A 103 -4.13 -28.59 13.11
CA ARG A 103 -4.26 -29.89 12.46
C ARG A 103 -4.10 -31.09 13.41
N TYR A 104 -3.59 -30.88 14.62
CA TYR A 104 -3.36 -31.93 15.60
C TYR A 104 -4.50 -32.09 16.62
N THR A 105 -5.32 -31.06 16.79
CA THR A 105 -6.38 -31.03 17.80
C THR A 105 -7.76 -31.07 17.14
N ASN A 106 -8.25 -29.93 16.68
CA ASN A 106 -9.46 -29.79 15.89
C ASN A 106 -9.49 -28.40 15.21
N LEU A 107 -10.39 -28.26 14.24
CA LEU A 107 -10.64 -27.01 13.51
C LEU A 107 -11.75 -26.15 14.14
N GLY A 108 -12.16 -26.43 15.38
CA GLY A 108 -13.21 -25.68 16.07
C GLY A 108 -14.53 -25.67 15.30
N SER A 109 -15.13 -24.48 15.16
CA SER A 109 -16.36 -24.25 14.39
C SER A 109 -16.10 -23.90 12.93
N TRP A 110 -14.92 -24.20 12.39
CA TRP A 110 -14.58 -23.91 11.00
C TRP A 110 -15.44 -24.76 10.07
N SER A 111 -15.79 -24.21 8.90
CA SER A 111 -16.60 -24.89 7.90
C SER A 111 -15.98 -24.79 6.51
N ALA A 112 -15.79 -25.94 5.85
CA ALA A 112 -15.29 -26.02 4.48
C ALA A 112 -16.22 -25.37 3.44
N ASN A 113 -17.50 -25.15 3.79
CA ASN A 113 -18.49 -24.53 2.90
C ASN A 113 -18.44 -23.00 2.92
N LYS A 114 -17.58 -22.39 3.75
CA LYS A 114 -17.43 -20.94 3.89
C LYS A 114 -16.03 -20.51 3.43
N PRO A 115 -15.90 -19.38 2.72
CA PRO A 115 -14.58 -18.84 2.41
C PRO A 115 -13.77 -18.57 3.67
N THR A 116 -12.45 -18.74 3.60
CA THR A 116 -11.56 -18.60 4.74
C THR A 116 -10.60 -17.44 4.53
N LYS A 117 -10.63 -16.46 5.43
CA LYS A 117 -9.73 -15.30 5.45
C LYS A 117 -8.63 -15.56 6.47
N VAL A 118 -7.36 -15.54 6.06
CA VAL A 118 -6.21 -15.78 6.94
C VAL A 118 -5.45 -14.47 7.10
N CYS A 119 -5.52 -13.84 8.26
CA CYS A 119 -4.89 -12.56 8.53
C CYS A 119 -3.55 -12.75 9.27
N ILE A 120 -2.49 -12.07 8.82
CA ILE A 120 -1.10 -12.29 9.28
C ILE A 120 -0.43 -10.94 9.55
N HIS A 121 0.08 -10.74 10.77
CA HIS A 121 0.83 -9.51 11.14
C HIS A 121 2.28 -9.51 10.66
N GLY A 122 2.94 -8.35 10.85
CA GLY A 122 4.33 -8.07 10.52
C GLY A 122 5.32 -8.14 11.69
N PHE A 123 6.41 -7.38 11.52
CA PHE A 123 7.53 -7.25 12.47
C PHE A 123 7.10 -6.56 13.78
N VAL A 124 7.46 -7.13 14.94
CA VAL A 124 7.18 -6.59 16.29
C VAL A 124 5.68 -6.34 16.59
N ASP A 125 4.79 -6.84 15.74
CA ASP A 125 3.34 -6.80 15.94
C ASP A 125 2.85 -8.09 16.64
N SER A 126 1.63 -8.09 17.15
CA SER A 126 0.98 -9.23 17.80
C SER A 126 -0.53 -9.06 17.78
N MET A 127 -1.28 -10.08 18.20
CA MET A 127 -2.74 -9.98 18.32
C MET A 127 -3.25 -9.01 19.41
N ASN A 128 -2.34 -8.38 20.17
CA ASN A 128 -2.71 -7.33 21.12
C ASN A 128 -2.96 -5.97 20.44
N THR A 129 -2.60 -5.82 19.16
CA THR A 129 -2.86 -4.57 18.44
C THR A 129 -4.34 -4.44 18.03
N PRO A 130 -4.97 -3.25 18.18
CA PRO A 130 -6.43 -3.12 18.01
C PRO A 130 -6.96 -3.43 16.61
N TRP A 131 -6.13 -3.25 15.57
CA TRP A 131 -6.55 -3.37 14.17
C TRP A 131 -7.08 -4.77 13.84
N TRP A 132 -6.57 -5.81 14.50
CA TRP A 132 -7.00 -7.19 14.31
C TRP A 132 -8.49 -7.39 14.58
N ILE A 133 -8.97 -6.85 15.70
CA ILE A 133 -10.36 -6.98 16.11
C ILE A 133 -11.26 -6.24 15.13
N ASP A 134 -10.84 -5.06 14.71
CA ASP A 134 -11.60 -4.26 13.75
C ASP A 134 -11.69 -4.94 12.38
N MET A 135 -10.56 -5.39 11.82
CA MET A 135 -10.53 -6.11 10.55
C MET A 135 -11.36 -7.40 10.61
N LYS A 136 -11.18 -8.21 11.66
CA LYS A 136 -11.94 -9.44 11.86
C LYS A 136 -13.45 -9.15 11.95
N ASN A 137 -13.86 -8.13 12.70
CA ASN A 137 -15.28 -7.75 12.79
C ASN A 137 -15.81 -7.29 11.43
N ALA A 138 -15.08 -6.42 10.72
CA ALA A 138 -15.47 -5.94 9.40
C ALA A 138 -15.66 -7.09 8.40
N LEU A 139 -14.73 -8.06 8.37
CA LEU A 139 -14.84 -9.26 7.53
C LEU A 139 -16.07 -10.10 7.87
N LEU A 140 -16.31 -10.35 9.16
CA LEU A 140 -17.47 -11.12 9.63
C LEU A 140 -18.80 -10.40 9.44
N ASP A 141 -18.81 -9.07 9.35
CA ASP A 141 -20.00 -8.28 9.03
C ASP A 141 -20.28 -8.29 7.52
N ALA A 142 -19.24 -8.19 6.68
CA ALA A 142 -19.38 -8.16 5.23
C ALA A 142 -19.81 -9.52 4.63
N GLU A 143 -19.30 -10.64 5.14
CA GLU A 143 -19.53 -11.96 4.55
C GLU A 143 -19.62 -13.07 5.62
N ASP A 144 -20.30 -14.18 5.33
CA ASP A 144 -20.32 -15.36 6.22
C ASP A 144 -19.08 -16.22 5.98
N VAL A 145 -17.99 -15.88 6.68
CA VAL A 145 -16.66 -16.43 6.44
C VAL A 145 -16.05 -17.01 7.71
N ASN A 146 -15.06 -17.89 7.53
CA ASN A 146 -14.11 -18.22 8.57
C ASN A 146 -13.01 -17.15 8.59
N VAL A 147 -12.67 -16.60 9.75
CA VAL A 147 -11.53 -15.70 9.92
C VAL A 147 -10.50 -16.36 10.82
N ILE A 148 -9.29 -16.58 10.32
CA ILE A 148 -8.16 -17.15 11.06
C ILE A 148 -7.14 -16.03 11.27
N LEU A 149 -6.87 -15.71 12.53
CA LEU A 149 -5.80 -14.78 12.90
C LEU A 149 -4.55 -15.58 13.26
N VAL A 150 -3.42 -15.25 12.62
CA VAL A 150 -2.15 -15.94 12.81
C VAL A 150 -1.22 -15.09 13.69
N ASP A 151 -0.93 -15.57 14.90
CA ASP A 151 0.02 -14.95 15.81
C ASP A 151 1.34 -15.71 15.79
N TRP A 152 2.38 -15.05 15.28
CA TRP A 152 3.75 -15.55 15.21
C TRP A 152 4.72 -14.61 15.94
N SER A 153 4.22 -13.89 16.97
CA SER A 153 4.96 -12.88 17.72
C SER A 153 6.23 -13.39 18.44
N ASN A 154 6.38 -14.70 18.69
CA ASN A 154 7.66 -15.21 19.23
C ASN A 154 8.78 -15.23 18.17
N GLY A 155 8.45 -15.21 16.88
CA GLY A 155 9.39 -15.30 15.78
C GLY A 155 9.56 -14.04 14.93
N ASN A 156 8.82 -12.95 15.23
CA ASN A 156 8.77 -11.73 14.42
C ASN A 156 9.60 -10.57 14.96
N GLY A 157 10.33 -10.78 16.06
CA GLY A 157 11.07 -9.75 16.78
C GLY A 157 12.52 -9.59 16.32
N PHE A 158 13.32 -8.91 17.13
CA PHE A 158 14.74 -8.69 16.83
C PHE A 158 15.59 -9.97 16.95
N PRO A 159 16.67 -10.09 16.15
CA PRO A 159 17.08 -9.16 15.08
C PRO A 159 16.18 -9.28 13.84
N TYR A 160 15.96 -8.17 13.12
CA TYR A 160 15.11 -8.15 11.91
C TYR A 160 15.50 -9.22 10.87
N THR A 161 16.80 -9.47 10.72
CA THR A 161 17.32 -10.53 9.83
C THR A 161 16.80 -11.92 10.21
N LYS A 162 16.59 -12.19 11.51
CA LYS A 162 15.99 -13.43 11.98
C LYS A 162 14.50 -13.46 11.70
N ALA A 163 13.76 -12.39 12.01
CA ALA A 163 12.33 -12.30 11.66
C ALA A 163 12.07 -12.53 10.17
N THR A 164 12.89 -11.94 9.29
CA THR A 164 12.78 -12.15 7.83
C THR A 164 13.02 -13.61 7.43
N ALA A 165 13.90 -14.34 8.13
CA ALA A 165 14.12 -15.77 7.88
C ALA A 165 12.92 -16.59 8.36
N ASN A 166 12.41 -16.28 9.57
CA ASN A 166 11.28 -16.96 10.19
C ASN A 166 10.00 -16.89 9.35
N THR A 167 9.83 -15.85 8.51
CA THR A 167 8.69 -15.77 7.57
C THR A 167 8.54 -17.02 6.69
N GLN A 168 9.65 -17.70 6.33
CA GLN A 168 9.63 -18.94 5.54
C GLN A 168 8.99 -20.10 6.31
N VAL A 169 9.30 -20.23 7.60
CA VAL A 169 8.75 -21.31 8.45
C VAL A 169 7.30 -21.01 8.77
N VAL A 170 6.94 -19.78 9.13
CA VAL A 170 5.53 -19.40 9.38
C VAL A 170 4.67 -19.65 8.14
N GLY A 171 5.19 -19.34 6.95
CA GLY A 171 4.49 -19.64 5.69
C GLY A 171 4.30 -21.15 5.47
N ALA A 172 5.28 -21.97 5.86
CA ALA A 172 5.15 -23.43 5.83
C ALA A 172 4.12 -23.95 6.85
N GLU A 173 4.09 -23.39 8.07
CA GLU A 173 3.11 -23.75 9.10
C GLU A 173 1.67 -23.45 8.66
N ILE A 174 1.42 -22.26 8.11
CA ILE A 174 0.10 -21.88 7.59
C ILE A 174 -0.28 -22.77 6.39
N ALA A 175 0.65 -23.01 5.45
CA ALA A 175 0.38 -23.85 4.28
C ALA A 175 0.00 -25.28 4.65
N LEU A 176 0.66 -25.87 5.66
CA LEU A 176 0.30 -27.20 6.15
C LEU A 176 -1.10 -27.24 6.77
N LEU A 177 -1.50 -26.19 7.51
CA LEU A 177 -2.86 -26.10 8.04
C LEU A 177 -3.90 -25.97 6.92
N ILE A 178 -3.62 -25.17 5.89
CA ILE A 178 -4.51 -25.00 4.73
C ILE A 178 -4.61 -26.30 3.93
N ASN A 179 -3.49 -26.96 3.64
CA ASN A 179 -3.48 -28.23 2.91
C ASN A 179 -4.21 -29.32 3.70
N TYR A 180 -4.08 -29.37 5.04
CA TYR A 180 -4.90 -30.23 5.89
C TYR A 180 -6.40 -29.97 5.74
N MET A 181 -6.83 -28.69 5.70
CA MET A 181 -8.24 -28.33 5.47
C MET A 181 -8.73 -28.75 4.07
N ILE A 182 -7.86 -28.69 3.06
CA ILE A 182 -8.17 -29.08 1.68
C ILE A 182 -8.26 -30.60 1.55
N GLU A 183 -7.22 -31.31 1.99
CA GLU A 183 -7.05 -32.75 1.79
C GLU A 183 -7.98 -33.57 2.68
N ASP A 184 -8.10 -33.20 3.96
CA ASP A 184 -8.83 -34.01 4.94
C ASP A 184 -10.28 -33.52 5.16
N HIS A 185 -10.59 -32.27 4.78
CA HIS A 185 -11.92 -31.67 5.02
C HIS A 185 -12.61 -31.12 3.76
N GLY A 186 -11.99 -31.26 2.58
CA GLY A 186 -12.61 -30.94 1.30
C GLY A 186 -12.76 -29.44 1.00
N ALA A 187 -12.02 -28.57 1.69
CA ALA A 187 -11.97 -27.15 1.33
C ALA A 187 -11.35 -26.97 -0.05
N LYS A 188 -11.72 -25.89 -0.75
CA LYS A 188 -11.09 -25.54 -2.04
C LYS A 188 -10.00 -24.50 -1.79
N ALA A 189 -8.82 -24.70 -2.36
CA ALA A 189 -7.73 -23.72 -2.32
C ALA A 189 -8.16 -22.32 -2.80
N ALA A 190 -9.06 -22.28 -3.79
CA ALA A 190 -9.61 -21.05 -4.34
C ALA A 190 -10.49 -20.23 -3.35
N ASP A 191 -11.00 -20.86 -2.28
CA ASP A 191 -11.83 -20.20 -1.26
C ASP A 191 -11.01 -19.56 -0.13
N PHE A 192 -9.68 -19.68 -0.18
CA PHE A 192 -8.76 -19.05 0.77
C PHE A 192 -8.29 -17.68 0.27
N HIS A 193 -8.36 -16.68 1.15
CA HIS A 193 -7.81 -15.35 0.98
C HIS A 193 -6.83 -15.06 2.11
N VAL A 194 -5.55 -14.97 1.79
CA VAL A 194 -4.48 -14.67 2.75
C VAL A 194 -4.20 -13.17 2.74
N ILE A 195 -4.30 -12.52 3.88
CA ILE A 195 -4.15 -11.07 4.05
C ILE A 195 -2.95 -10.86 4.97
N GLY A 196 -1.85 -10.39 4.40
CA GLY A 196 -0.60 -10.18 5.13
C GLY A 196 -0.26 -8.71 5.23
N HIS A 197 0.18 -8.25 6.42
CA HIS A 197 0.75 -6.91 6.60
C HIS A 197 2.26 -6.97 6.78
N SER A 198 3.01 -6.04 6.16
CA SER A 198 4.45 -5.91 6.35
C SER A 198 5.20 -7.23 6.05
N LEU A 199 5.94 -7.82 7.02
CA LEU A 199 6.53 -9.15 6.89
C LEU A 199 5.48 -10.24 6.61
N GLY A 200 4.26 -10.09 7.12
CA GLY A 200 3.13 -10.98 6.86
C GLY A 200 2.74 -11.06 5.38
N SER A 201 3.00 -10.01 4.59
CA SER A 201 2.81 -10.04 3.12
C SER A 201 3.73 -11.09 2.47
N HIS A 202 4.97 -11.21 2.96
CA HIS A 202 5.90 -12.23 2.46
C HIS A 202 5.63 -13.61 3.03
N VAL A 203 5.16 -13.70 4.27
CA VAL A 203 4.58 -14.96 4.81
C VAL A 203 3.47 -15.44 3.88
N SER A 204 2.56 -14.56 3.46
CA SER A 204 1.47 -14.89 2.53
C SER A 204 2.00 -15.42 1.19
N GLY A 205 3.06 -14.81 0.65
CA GLY A 205 3.74 -15.33 -0.54
C GLY A 205 4.33 -16.74 -0.32
N TYR A 206 4.91 -17.02 0.85
CA TYR A 206 5.41 -18.36 1.17
C TYR A 206 4.31 -19.40 1.35
N VAL A 207 3.11 -18.99 1.79
CA VAL A 207 1.90 -19.82 1.79
C VAL A 207 1.51 -20.16 0.36
N GLY A 208 1.38 -19.14 -0.50
CA GLY A 208 1.02 -19.30 -1.90
C GLY A 208 1.91 -20.28 -2.68
N LYS A 209 3.23 -20.19 -2.47
CA LYS A 209 4.21 -21.12 -3.05
C LYS A 209 4.03 -22.59 -2.65
N ARG A 210 3.26 -22.87 -1.59
CA ARG A 210 3.04 -24.21 -1.00
C ARG A 210 1.59 -24.69 -1.08
N VAL A 211 0.66 -23.83 -1.49
CA VAL A 211 -0.77 -24.15 -1.63
C VAL A 211 -1.16 -23.96 -3.09
N ALA A 212 -1.22 -25.07 -3.84
CA ALA A 212 -1.55 -25.03 -5.26
C ALA A 212 -2.98 -24.52 -5.48
N GLY A 213 -3.15 -23.52 -6.36
CA GLY A 213 -4.45 -22.94 -6.67
C GLY A 213 -5.02 -22.04 -5.58
N LEU A 214 -4.17 -21.49 -4.70
CA LEU A 214 -4.58 -20.53 -3.68
C LEU A 214 -5.38 -19.36 -4.30
N GLY A 215 -6.55 -19.07 -3.73
CA GLY A 215 -7.50 -18.11 -4.30
C GLY A 215 -6.96 -16.69 -4.39
N ARG A 216 -6.58 -16.10 -3.26
CA ARG A 216 -6.17 -14.70 -3.22
C ARG A 216 -5.12 -14.41 -2.17
N ILE A 217 -4.18 -13.51 -2.48
CA ILE A 217 -3.33 -12.84 -1.49
C ILE A 217 -3.55 -11.33 -1.56
N SER A 218 -3.75 -10.68 -0.41
CA SER A 218 -3.65 -9.22 -0.29
C SER A 218 -2.41 -8.86 0.52
N GLY A 219 -1.46 -8.15 -0.11
CA GLY A 219 -0.28 -7.60 0.55
C GLY A 219 -0.55 -6.19 1.05
N LEU A 220 -0.55 -5.98 2.36
CA LEU A 220 -0.77 -4.69 2.99
C LEU A 220 0.59 -4.10 3.36
N ASP A 221 1.05 -3.18 2.53
CA ASP A 221 2.35 -2.52 2.57
C ASP A 221 3.52 -3.50 2.81
N PRO A 222 3.81 -4.40 1.83
CA PRO A 222 4.85 -5.42 1.98
C PRO A 222 6.21 -4.81 2.35
N ALA A 223 6.92 -5.43 3.28
CA ALA A 223 8.17 -4.90 3.79
C ALA A 223 9.24 -4.79 2.68
N GLY A 224 9.81 -3.60 2.50
CA GLY A 224 10.89 -3.40 1.53
C GLY A 224 12.22 -4.06 1.93
N PRO A 225 12.75 -3.79 3.14
CA PRO A 225 14.04 -4.34 3.57
C PRO A 225 14.07 -5.88 3.50
N TYR A 226 15.15 -6.45 2.93
CA TYR A 226 15.36 -7.89 2.74
C TYR A 226 14.47 -8.61 1.71
N PHE A 227 13.51 -7.93 1.07
CA PHE A 227 12.61 -8.52 0.07
C PHE A 227 12.56 -7.75 -1.24
N GLU A 228 12.59 -6.42 -1.21
CA GLU A 228 12.56 -5.61 -2.42
C GLU A 228 13.74 -5.96 -3.35
N ASN A 229 13.46 -6.04 -4.65
CA ASN A 229 14.40 -6.40 -5.70
C ASN A 229 15.08 -7.77 -5.51
N THR A 230 14.49 -8.66 -4.69
CA THR A 230 14.89 -10.07 -4.60
C THR A 230 14.16 -10.93 -5.64
N ASP A 231 14.66 -12.15 -5.81
CA ASP A 231 14.02 -13.18 -6.62
C ASP A 231 12.58 -13.44 -6.14
N PRO A 232 11.58 -13.63 -7.04
CA PRO A 232 10.20 -13.98 -6.67
C PRO A 232 10.07 -15.09 -5.62
N VAL A 233 10.98 -16.05 -5.58
CA VAL A 233 10.94 -17.14 -4.58
C VAL A 233 11.15 -16.65 -3.13
N VAL A 234 11.75 -15.45 -2.95
CA VAL A 234 12.10 -14.88 -1.64
C VAL A 234 11.03 -13.92 -1.11
N ARG A 235 10.14 -13.41 -1.97
CA ARG A 235 9.19 -12.33 -1.64
C ARG A 235 7.76 -12.67 -2.10
N LEU A 236 6.84 -11.73 -1.88
CA LEU A 236 5.51 -11.79 -2.49
C LEU A 236 5.64 -11.54 -4.00
N ASP A 237 4.88 -12.28 -4.78
CA ASP A 237 4.87 -12.19 -6.24
C ASP A 237 3.48 -12.55 -6.82
N PRO A 238 3.10 -12.06 -8.01
CA PRO A 238 1.81 -12.39 -8.60
C PRO A 238 1.59 -13.88 -8.83
N THR A 239 2.67 -14.67 -8.94
CA THR A 239 2.59 -16.13 -9.11
C THR A 239 2.14 -16.89 -7.85
N ASP A 240 2.07 -16.22 -6.69
CA ASP A 240 1.78 -16.87 -5.41
C ASP A 240 0.28 -17.21 -5.21
N ALA A 241 -0.64 -16.65 -6.02
CA ALA A 241 -2.06 -16.97 -5.96
C ALA A 241 -2.76 -16.71 -7.30
N LEU A 242 -4.00 -17.18 -7.44
CA LEU A 242 -4.83 -16.88 -8.62
C LEU A 242 -5.07 -15.37 -8.79
N PHE A 243 -5.11 -14.63 -7.68
CA PHE A 243 -5.11 -13.17 -7.68
C PHE A 243 -4.27 -12.63 -6.52
N VAL A 244 -3.50 -11.58 -6.78
CA VAL A 244 -2.65 -10.91 -5.80
C VAL A 244 -2.87 -9.42 -5.94
N ASP A 245 -3.29 -8.76 -4.88
CA ASP A 245 -3.44 -7.31 -4.83
C ASP A 245 -2.60 -6.72 -3.71
N VAL A 246 -1.99 -5.56 -3.96
CA VAL A 246 -1.05 -4.94 -3.02
C VAL A 246 -1.42 -3.50 -2.77
N ILE A 247 -1.40 -3.07 -1.52
CA ILE A 247 -1.61 -1.66 -1.13
C ILE A 247 -0.28 -1.14 -0.61
N HIS A 248 0.31 -0.16 -1.29
CA HIS A 248 1.57 0.49 -0.91
C HIS A 248 1.27 1.79 -0.17
N THR A 249 1.77 1.95 1.05
CA THR A 249 1.50 3.13 1.88
C THR A 249 2.71 3.66 2.64
N ASP A 250 3.87 3.00 2.63
CA ASP A 250 5.10 3.51 3.24
C ASP A 250 6.35 3.13 2.42
N GLY A 251 6.24 3.21 1.10
CA GLY A 251 7.36 3.02 0.19
C GLY A 251 8.33 4.21 0.18
N ALA A 252 9.62 3.96 -0.05
CA ALA A 252 10.63 5.02 -0.16
C ALA A 252 11.38 5.01 -1.49
N HIS A 253 11.62 6.19 -2.06
CA HIS A 253 12.41 6.37 -3.29
C HIS A 253 13.92 6.11 -3.11
N ASN A 254 14.44 6.18 -1.87
CA ASN A 254 15.86 6.06 -1.55
C ASN A 254 16.07 5.26 -0.26
N LEU A 255 17.28 4.69 -0.10
CA LEU A 255 17.66 3.86 1.04
C LEU A 255 17.32 4.51 2.39
N LEU A 256 16.45 3.84 3.16
CA LEU A 256 16.32 3.84 4.63
C LEU A 256 15.16 4.63 5.30
N LEU A 257 14.08 5.01 4.61
CA LEU A 257 13.01 5.78 5.27
C LEU A 257 11.59 5.23 5.21
N GLY A 258 11.31 4.27 4.34
CA GLY A 258 10.02 3.57 4.27
C GLY A 258 10.18 2.13 4.73
N LEU A 259 9.21 1.63 5.51
CA LEU A 259 9.14 0.22 5.91
C LEU A 259 8.59 -0.64 4.77
N GLY A 260 7.69 -0.07 3.97
CA GLY A 260 7.10 -0.69 2.79
C GLY A 260 8.01 -0.61 1.57
N THR A 261 7.55 -1.23 0.47
CA THR A 261 8.19 -1.19 -0.84
C THR A 261 7.32 -0.46 -1.86
N LEU A 262 7.91 0.07 -2.92
CA LEU A 262 7.17 0.53 -4.12
C LEU A 262 7.30 -0.45 -5.28
N GLN A 263 8.03 -1.54 -5.09
CA GLN A 263 8.13 -2.56 -6.11
C GLN A 263 6.77 -3.22 -6.27
N ARG A 264 6.29 -3.26 -7.51
CA ARG A 264 5.11 -4.03 -7.89
C ARG A 264 5.27 -5.50 -7.51
N MET A 265 4.36 -6.02 -6.70
CA MET A 265 4.34 -7.41 -6.22
C MET A 265 3.00 -8.12 -6.49
N GLY A 266 2.01 -7.44 -7.06
CA GLY A 266 0.69 -7.98 -7.37
C GLY A 266 0.31 -8.02 -8.85
N HIS A 267 -0.89 -8.56 -9.08
CA HIS A 267 -1.64 -8.37 -10.31
C HIS A 267 -2.21 -6.94 -10.38
N ALA A 268 -2.61 -6.39 -9.23
CA ALA A 268 -3.06 -5.00 -9.06
C ALA A 268 -2.34 -4.38 -7.87
N ASP A 269 -1.63 -3.29 -8.10
CA ASP A 269 -0.81 -2.61 -7.10
C ASP A 269 -1.31 -1.18 -6.94
N PHE A 270 -1.81 -0.88 -5.75
CA PHE A 270 -2.45 0.38 -5.42
C PHE A 270 -1.48 1.27 -4.67
N TYR A 271 -1.36 2.51 -5.12
CA TYR A 271 -0.47 3.53 -4.54
C TYR A 271 -1.30 4.71 -4.04
N PRO A 272 -2.12 4.54 -2.97
CA PRO A 272 -2.84 5.65 -2.36
C PRO A 272 -1.88 6.76 -1.96
N ASN A 273 -2.18 7.98 -2.40
CA ASN A 273 -1.36 9.17 -2.19
C ASN A 273 0.08 9.03 -2.72
N GLY A 274 0.26 8.20 -3.75
CA GLY A 274 1.56 7.89 -4.35
C GLY A 274 2.27 6.69 -3.72
N GLY A 275 1.78 6.17 -2.60
CA GLY A 275 2.34 5.01 -1.91
C GLY A 275 3.54 5.31 -0.99
N TYR A 276 3.77 6.58 -0.68
CA TYR A 276 4.79 7.07 0.27
C TYR A 276 4.10 7.55 1.55
N ASP A 277 4.52 8.68 2.14
CA ASP A 277 3.88 9.29 3.30
C ASP A 277 2.36 9.51 3.12
N GLN A 278 1.55 8.88 3.98
CA GLN A 278 0.09 9.05 3.95
C GLN A 278 -0.34 10.38 4.59
N PRO A 279 -1.45 11.00 4.13
CA PRO A 279 -1.94 12.26 4.67
C PRO A 279 -2.07 12.22 6.21
N SER A 280 -1.50 13.24 6.86
CA SER A 280 -1.47 13.46 8.32
C SER A 280 -0.64 12.50 9.17
N CYS A 281 0.04 11.53 8.56
CA CYS A 281 1.24 10.97 9.18
C CYS A 281 2.34 12.05 9.11
N SER A 282 2.78 12.59 10.26
CA SER A 282 3.57 13.84 10.35
C SER A 282 4.89 13.79 9.55
N LYS A 283 5.13 14.74 8.64
CA LYS A 283 6.43 14.87 7.94
C LYS A 283 7.51 15.39 8.89
N THR A 284 8.10 14.53 9.71
CA THR A 284 9.16 15.00 10.62
C THR A 284 10.53 14.98 9.94
N SER A 285 10.97 16.18 9.59
CA SER A 285 12.30 16.56 9.10
C SER A 285 13.38 16.29 10.16
N GLY A 286 14.05 15.14 10.09
CA GLY A 286 15.15 14.79 11.00
C GLY A 286 15.78 13.44 10.71
N LYS A 287 15.74 13.03 9.44
CA LYS A 287 15.69 11.66 8.95
C LYS A 287 17.01 10.85 9.02
N ILE A 288 18.14 11.46 9.39
CA ILE A 288 19.46 10.77 9.37
C ILE A 288 20.13 10.72 10.75
N LEU A 289 19.97 11.75 11.59
CA LEU A 289 20.65 11.83 12.88
C LEU A 289 20.03 10.88 13.92
N ASN A 290 18.71 10.67 13.88
CA ASN A 290 18.00 9.79 14.83
C ASN A 290 18.16 8.30 14.53
N LEU A 291 18.39 7.90 13.27
CA LEU A 291 18.65 6.49 12.90
C LEU A 291 20.00 6.01 13.44
N ILE A 292 21.00 6.90 13.45
CA ILE A 292 22.34 6.61 14.00
C ILE A 292 22.30 6.55 15.54
N LEU A 293 21.39 7.29 16.18
CA LEU A 293 21.22 7.30 17.65
C LEU A 293 20.33 6.14 18.17
N GLN A 294 19.45 5.58 17.34
CA GLN A 294 18.45 4.56 17.75
C GLN A 294 18.92 3.10 17.74
N LEU A 295 20.14 2.81 17.31
CA LEU A 295 20.70 1.45 17.42
C LEU A 295 21.26 1.14 18.81
N GLY A 296 21.13 2.08 19.77
CA GLY A 296 21.70 1.96 21.12
C GLY A 296 20.78 2.27 22.30
N THR A 297 19.70 3.06 22.15
CA THR A 297 18.89 3.48 23.32
C THR A 297 17.42 3.72 22.98
N MET A 298 16.53 3.11 23.78
CA MET A 298 15.09 3.33 23.80
C MET A 298 14.76 4.77 24.23
N ASN A 299 14.28 5.60 23.29
CA ASN A 299 13.35 6.73 23.48
C ASN A 299 12.96 7.23 22.08
N VAL A 300 11.70 7.04 21.68
CA VAL A 300 11.29 6.83 20.27
C VAL A 300 10.03 7.60 19.87
N ASP A 301 9.97 8.90 20.12
CA ASP A 301 8.64 9.53 20.07
C ASP A 301 8.24 10.17 18.73
N GLY A 302 9.16 10.31 17.76
CA GLY A 302 8.88 11.07 16.51
C GLY A 302 9.01 10.31 15.18
N PHE A 303 10.16 9.68 14.92
CA PHE A 303 10.46 9.07 13.60
C PHE A 303 9.76 7.72 13.37
N LEU A 304 9.79 6.84 14.38
CA LEU A 304 9.06 5.56 14.30
C LEU A 304 7.55 5.80 14.22
N VAL A 305 7.02 6.85 14.85
CA VAL A 305 5.59 7.15 14.84
C VAL A 305 5.07 7.49 13.43
N THR A 306 5.80 8.26 12.63
CA THR A 306 5.37 8.62 11.26
C THR A 306 5.40 7.43 10.30
N SER A 307 6.52 6.72 10.22
CA SER A 307 6.66 5.60 9.28
C SER A 307 5.74 4.44 9.69
N LEU A 308 5.56 4.19 11.00
CA LEU A 308 4.55 3.23 11.46
C LEU A 308 3.11 3.68 11.15
N CYS A 309 2.80 4.98 11.18
CA CYS A 309 1.49 5.51 10.78
C CYS A 309 1.20 5.22 9.30
N SER A 310 2.11 5.61 8.41
CA SER A 310 2.01 5.35 6.97
C SER A 310 1.96 3.84 6.69
N HIS A 311 2.78 3.05 7.38
CA HIS A 311 2.84 1.59 7.23
C HIS A 311 1.56 0.88 7.68
N LEU A 312 0.89 1.38 8.73
CA LEU A 312 -0.40 0.86 9.19
C LEU A 312 -1.59 1.35 8.37
N ALA A 313 -1.45 2.43 7.60
CA ALA A 313 -2.54 2.96 6.78
C ALA A 313 -3.09 1.93 5.79
N ALA A 314 -2.26 1.04 5.22
CA ALA A 314 -2.72 -0.04 4.37
C ALA A 314 -3.73 -0.97 5.08
N VAL A 315 -3.52 -1.25 6.37
CA VAL A 315 -4.44 -2.04 7.20
C VAL A 315 -5.78 -1.32 7.38
N TYR A 316 -5.73 -0.02 7.66
CA TYR A 316 -6.92 0.80 7.85
C TYR A 316 -7.72 0.97 6.56
N PHE A 317 -7.05 1.25 5.43
CA PHE A 317 -7.71 1.37 4.14
C PHE A 317 -8.32 0.03 3.69
N PHE A 318 -7.61 -1.08 3.87
CA PHE A 318 -8.17 -2.40 3.58
C PHE A 318 -9.41 -2.66 4.45
N THR A 319 -9.31 -2.45 5.76
CA THR A 319 -10.42 -2.68 6.69
C THR A 319 -11.63 -1.80 6.38
N ASP A 320 -11.41 -0.54 6.02
CA ASP A 320 -12.49 0.36 5.60
C ASP A 320 -13.14 -0.07 4.28
N SER A 321 -12.34 -0.51 3.31
CA SER A 321 -12.86 -1.03 2.03
C SER A 321 -13.80 -2.22 2.21
N VAL A 322 -13.60 -3.08 3.23
CA VAL A 322 -14.49 -4.21 3.54
C VAL A 322 -15.92 -3.75 3.80
N ARG A 323 -16.08 -2.59 4.46
CA ARG A 323 -17.39 -2.03 4.83
C ARG A 323 -18.19 -1.53 3.62
N ASN A 324 -17.55 -1.39 2.46
CA ASN A 324 -18.18 -1.00 1.20
C ASN A 324 -18.95 0.35 1.26
N GLN A 325 -18.55 1.25 2.16
CA GLN A 325 -19.13 2.59 2.27
C GLN A 325 -18.53 3.58 1.25
N CYS A 326 -17.40 3.17 0.66
CA CYS A 326 -16.54 3.98 -0.18
C CYS A 326 -16.15 3.24 -1.46
N PRO A 327 -16.02 3.94 -2.61
CA PRO A 327 -15.62 3.32 -3.87
C PRO A 327 -14.18 2.78 -3.87
N TYR A 328 -13.23 3.55 -3.31
CA TYR A 328 -11.78 3.27 -3.31
C TYR A 328 -11.22 2.94 -4.71
N VAL A 329 -11.69 3.64 -5.74
CA VAL A 329 -11.26 3.36 -7.12
C VAL A 329 -9.84 3.88 -7.34
N GLY A 330 -8.94 2.98 -7.75
CA GLY A 330 -7.61 3.29 -8.26
C GLY A 330 -7.62 3.30 -9.79
N TYR A 331 -6.88 4.24 -10.37
CA TYR A 331 -6.84 4.51 -11.81
C TYR A 331 -5.42 4.28 -12.35
N SER A 332 -5.32 3.62 -13.49
CA SER A 332 -4.02 3.40 -14.14
C SER A 332 -3.41 4.71 -14.59
N CYS A 333 -2.14 4.91 -14.25
CA CYS A 333 -1.38 6.07 -14.68
C CYS A 333 0.12 5.72 -14.75
N SER A 334 0.91 6.53 -15.43
CA SER A 334 2.37 6.36 -15.53
C SER A 334 3.08 6.57 -14.19
N ASN A 335 2.60 7.53 -13.40
CA ASN A 335 3.12 7.87 -12.08
C ASN A 335 2.10 8.77 -11.35
N PHE A 336 2.34 9.00 -10.06
CA PHE A 336 1.44 9.77 -9.22
C PHE A 336 1.37 11.26 -9.58
N ASP A 337 2.46 11.85 -10.09
CA ASP A 337 2.48 13.26 -10.49
C ASP A 337 1.59 13.51 -11.72
N ASP A 338 1.64 12.61 -12.71
CA ASP A 338 0.75 12.66 -13.87
C ASP A 338 -0.72 12.43 -13.49
N PHE A 339 -0.97 11.54 -12.52
CA PHE A 339 -2.30 11.30 -11.97
C PHE A 339 -2.86 12.56 -11.31
N THR A 340 -2.09 13.18 -10.40
CA THR A 340 -2.51 14.38 -9.68
C THR A 340 -2.61 15.62 -10.56
N ALA A 341 -1.81 15.71 -11.62
CA ALA A 341 -1.93 16.74 -12.65
C ALA A 341 -3.15 16.55 -13.58
N GLY A 342 -3.90 15.46 -13.44
CA GLY A 342 -5.07 15.14 -14.26
C GLY A 342 -4.73 14.74 -15.70
N LYS A 343 -3.50 14.26 -15.95
CA LYS A 343 -3.06 13.81 -17.29
C LYS A 343 -3.57 12.41 -17.65
N CYS A 344 -3.98 11.63 -16.64
CA CYS A 344 -4.59 10.32 -16.80
C CYS A 344 -6.11 10.44 -16.72
N SER A 345 -6.84 9.76 -17.61
CA SER A 345 -8.30 9.73 -17.59
C SER A 345 -8.80 8.96 -16.36
N LEU A 346 -9.85 9.46 -15.71
CA LEU A 346 -10.57 8.69 -14.68
C LEU A 346 -11.66 7.79 -15.28
N GLN A 347 -11.80 7.75 -16.60
CA GLN A 347 -12.78 6.87 -17.24
C GLN A 347 -12.29 5.43 -17.23
N CYS A 348 -13.13 4.50 -16.82
CA CYS A 348 -12.83 3.08 -16.73
C CYS A 348 -13.35 2.35 -17.97
N ASP A 349 -12.51 2.22 -19.00
CA ASP A 349 -12.89 1.55 -20.26
C ASP A 349 -12.38 0.11 -20.38
N GLY A 350 -11.56 -0.35 -19.41
CA GLY A 350 -11.02 -1.71 -19.36
C GLY A 350 -10.03 -2.06 -20.47
N LYS A 351 -9.67 -1.10 -21.33
CA LYS A 351 -8.71 -1.26 -22.43
C LYS A 351 -7.49 -0.40 -22.20
N THR A 352 -7.67 0.90 -22.36
CA THR A 352 -6.63 1.94 -22.25
C THR A 352 -6.56 2.53 -20.86
N HIS A 353 -7.67 2.51 -20.14
CA HIS A 353 -7.78 3.06 -18.79
C HIS A 353 -8.33 1.97 -17.87
N GLN A 354 -7.41 1.38 -17.11
CA GLN A 354 -7.71 0.32 -16.16
C GLN A 354 -8.10 0.96 -14.83
N CYS A 355 -9.12 0.41 -14.20
CA CYS A 355 -9.53 0.79 -12.86
C CYS A 355 -9.81 -0.44 -12.02
N ASN A 356 -9.50 -0.35 -10.73
CA ASN A 356 -9.84 -1.40 -9.78
C ASN A 356 -10.21 -0.76 -8.44
N ARG A 357 -11.04 -1.44 -7.64
CA ARG A 357 -11.37 -1.02 -6.28
C ARG A 357 -10.28 -1.52 -5.32
N MET A 358 -9.53 -0.60 -4.72
CA MET A 358 -8.50 -0.93 -3.74
C MET A 358 -9.10 -1.67 -2.54
N GLY A 359 -8.42 -2.72 -2.08
CA GLY A 359 -8.77 -3.48 -0.88
C GLY A 359 -9.71 -4.66 -1.13
N TYR A 360 -10.67 -4.88 -0.23
CA TYR A 360 -11.44 -6.14 -0.17
C TYR A 360 -12.16 -6.50 -1.47
N TRP A 361 -12.61 -5.50 -2.24
CA TRP A 361 -13.37 -5.72 -3.48
C TRP A 361 -12.50 -5.81 -4.74
N ALA A 362 -11.17 -5.84 -4.62
CA ALA A 362 -10.27 -5.77 -5.77
C ALA A 362 -10.42 -6.96 -6.75
N SER A 363 -10.72 -8.15 -6.23
CA SER A 363 -10.92 -9.36 -7.06
C SER A 363 -12.20 -9.31 -7.90
N SER A 364 -13.14 -8.44 -7.58
CA SER A 364 -14.41 -8.29 -8.29
C SER A 364 -14.32 -7.37 -9.51
N THR A 365 -13.16 -6.73 -9.73
CA THR A 365 -12.97 -5.79 -10.86
C THR A 365 -11.67 -6.10 -11.61
N SER A 366 -11.57 -5.68 -12.87
CA SER A 366 -10.58 -6.22 -13.80
C SER A 366 -9.27 -5.43 -13.92
N GLY A 367 -9.18 -4.22 -13.36
CA GLY A 367 -8.00 -3.38 -13.52
C GLY A 367 -6.75 -3.99 -12.87
N LYS A 368 -5.63 -3.91 -13.57
CA LYS A 368 -4.33 -4.49 -13.18
C LYS A 368 -3.20 -3.50 -13.39
N GLY A 369 -2.03 -3.82 -12.84
CA GLY A 369 -0.84 -2.96 -12.89
C GLY A 369 -0.89 -1.88 -11.82
N ASP A 370 -0.20 -0.77 -12.07
CA ASP A 370 -0.05 0.31 -11.12
C ASP A 370 -1.29 1.24 -11.14
N LEU A 371 -1.95 1.37 -10.00
CA LEU A 371 -3.21 2.08 -9.83
C LEU A 371 -3.06 3.16 -8.77
N PHE A 372 -3.40 4.40 -9.12
CA PHE A 372 -3.26 5.55 -8.25
C PHE A 372 -4.63 6.05 -7.80
N LEU A 373 -4.69 6.48 -6.55
CA LEU A 373 -5.83 7.12 -5.94
C LEU A 373 -5.35 8.06 -4.84
N ARG A 374 -6.25 8.92 -4.39
CA ARG A 374 -6.07 9.76 -3.21
C ARG A 374 -6.97 9.25 -2.10
N THR A 375 -6.54 9.46 -0.87
CA THR A 375 -7.37 9.25 0.33
C THR A 375 -7.27 10.52 1.17
N GLN A 376 -8.15 10.66 2.16
CA GLN A 376 -8.00 11.70 3.16
C GLN A 376 -7.07 11.24 4.30
N ASP A 377 -6.98 12.10 5.32
CA ASP A 377 -6.24 11.87 6.57
C ASP A 377 -6.51 10.48 7.16
N ALA A 378 -5.45 9.77 7.59
CA ALA A 378 -5.56 8.47 8.27
C ALA A 378 -6.32 8.51 9.62
N ASN A 379 -6.67 9.71 10.10
CA ASN A 379 -7.52 9.94 11.27
C ASN A 379 -8.95 10.37 10.92
N ALA A 380 -9.24 10.62 9.63
CA ALA A 380 -10.57 11.04 9.16
C ALA A 380 -11.31 9.84 8.57
N PHE A 381 -11.98 9.06 9.43
CA PHE A 381 -12.82 7.94 9.01
C PHE A 381 -14.16 8.45 8.42
N PRO A 382 -14.66 7.92 7.28
CA PRO A 382 -14.02 6.94 6.37
C PRO A 382 -12.90 7.56 5.54
N TYR A 383 -11.87 6.81 5.14
CA TYR A 383 -10.65 7.43 4.57
C TYR A 383 -10.73 7.74 3.08
N CYS A 384 -11.78 7.29 2.41
CA CYS A 384 -11.93 7.54 0.99
C CYS A 384 -12.23 9.01 0.68
N ILE A 385 -11.97 9.39 -0.57
CA ILE A 385 -12.47 10.63 -1.14
C ILE A 385 -13.11 10.33 -2.49
N ASN A 386 -13.83 11.32 -3.02
CA ASN A 386 -14.44 11.25 -4.33
C ASN A 386 -13.49 11.85 -5.39
N HIS A 387 -13.24 11.12 -6.47
CA HIS A 387 -12.30 11.45 -7.53
C HIS A 387 -13.04 12.07 -8.71
N TYR A 388 -12.89 13.37 -8.89
CA TYR A 388 -13.44 14.09 -10.05
C TYR A 388 -12.35 14.49 -11.03
N GLN A 389 -12.70 14.54 -12.31
CA GLN A 389 -11.88 15.14 -13.35
C GLN A 389 -12.69 16.22 -14.04
N ILE A 390 -12.19 17.46 -13.98
CA ILE A 390 -12.84 18.62 -14.58
C ILE A 390 -12.02 19.07 -15.78
N THR A 391 -12.67 19.19 -16.94
CA THR A 391 -12.08 19.77 -18.15
C THR A 391 -12.76 21.07 -18.48
N LEU A 392 -11.99 22.17 -18.47
CA LEU A 392 -12.45 23.50 -18.85
C LEU A 392 -12.02 23.82 -20.28
N GLN A 393 -12.95 24.32 -21.08
CA GLN A 393 -12.70 24.82 -22.42
C GLN A 393 -12.75 26.36 -22.42
N SER A 394 -11.62 26.97 -22.76
CA SER A 394 -11.55 28.42 -22.97
C SER A 394 -12.29 28.85 -24.23
N GLY A 395 -12.76 30.10 -24.26
CA GLY A 395 -13.38 30.67 -25.46
C GLY A 395 -12.38 31.12 -26.54
N SER A 396 -12.95 31.63 -27.63
CA SER A 396 -12.21 32.03 -28.83
C SER A 396 -11.84 33.51 -28.88
N ASP A 397 -12.35 34.31 -27.94
CA ASP A 397 -12.32 35.78 -27.95
C ASP A 397 -11.02 36.40 -27.40
N TYR A 398 -10.09 35.57 -26.91
CA TYR A 398 -8.77 36.00 -26.45
C TYR A 398 -7.65 35.11 -27.01
N ALA A 399 -6.41 35.61 -26.99
CA ALA A 399 -5.25 34.83 -27.44
C ALA A 399 -4.72 33.95 -26.30
N GLN A 400 -4.47 34.56 -25.15
CA GLN A 400 -4.07 33.86 -23.92
C GLN A 400 -4.43 34.68 -22.68
N THR A 401 -4.73 33.99 -21.59
CA THR A 401 -4.92 34.56 -20.25
C THR A 401 -4.27 33.66 -19.20
N ARG A 402 -3.93 34.23 -18.03
CA ARG A 402 -3.26 33.50 -16.94
C ARG A 402 -3.81 33.96 -15.60
N GLY A 403 -4.11 33.01 -14.72
CA GLY A 403 -4.72 33.33 -13.43
C GLY A 403 -5.12 32.11 -12.61
N VAL A 404 -5.79 32.41 -11.51
CA VAL A 404 -6.34 31.41 -10.59
C VAL A 404 -7.78 31.14 -10.99
N VAL A 405 -8.13 29.87 -11.22
CA VAL A 405 -9.51 29.44 -11.44
C VAL A 405 -10.04 28.78 -10.16
N THR A 406 -11.17 29.24 -9.67
CA THR A 406 -11.98 28.56 -8.67
C THR A 406 -13.23 28.01 -9.35
N VAL A 407 -13.48 26.71 -9.19
CA VAL A 407 -14.66 26.03 -9.70
C VAL A 407 -15.60 25.74 -8.54
N THR A 408 -16.85 26.16 -8.65
CA THR A 408 -17.92 25.78 -7.74
C THR A 408 -18.77 24.70 -8.41
N LEU A 409 -18.82 23.52 -7.79
CA LEU A 409 -19.71 22.43 -8.19
C LEU A 409 -20.96 22.50 -7.33
N VAL A 410 -22.11 22.70 -7.97
CA VAL A 410 -23.42 22.62 -7.34
C VAL A 410 -23.94 21.21 -7.56
N GLY A 411 -23.84 20.37 -6.53
CA GLY A 411 -24.36 19.02 -6.56
C GLY A 411 -25.74 18.90 -5.91
N SER A 412 -26.42 17.77 -6.16
CA SER A 412 -27.75 17.49 -5.61
C SER A 412 -27.80 17.38 -4.09
N LEU A 413 -26.67 17.11 -3.43
CA LEU A 413 -26.57 17.01 -1.98
C LEU A 413 -25.97 18.27 -1.34
N GLN A 414 -24.97 18.88 -1.98
CA GLN A 414 -24.30 20.07 -1.47
C GLN A 414 -23.49 20.78 -2.55
N THR A 415 -23.07 22.01 -2.25
CA THR A 415 -22.21 22.83 -3.10
C THR A 415 -20.80 22.88 -2.53
N VAL A 416 -19.78 22.71 -3.38
CA VAL A 416 -18.37 22.82 -2.99
C VAL A 416 -17.62 23.75 -3.95
N SER A 417 -16.69 24.53 -3.42
CA SER A 417 -15.79 25.37 -4.22
C SER A 417 -14.36 24.88 -4.05
N VAL A 418 -13.68 24.67 -5.17
CA VAL A 418 -12.31 24.16 -5.22
C VAL A 418 -11.46 25.03 -6.13
N THR A 419 -10.19 25.18 -5.80
CA THR A 419 -9.23 25.75 -6.75
C THR A 419 -8.95 24.70 -7.82
N PHE A 420 -9.16 25.05 -9.07
CA PHE A 420 -9.01 24.15 -10.21
C PHE A 420 -7.56 23.70 -10.42
N ASP A 421 -6.60 24.54 -10.03
CA ASP A 421 -5.17 24.30 -10.20
C ASP A 421 -4.38 24.86 -9.01
N ASP A 422 -3.07 24.67 -9.01
CA ASP A 422 -2.13 25.20 -7.99
C ASP A 422 -2.01 26.74 -7.93
N GLY A 423 -2.85 27.45 -8.68
CA GLY A 423 -2.96 28.91 -8.66
C GLY A 423 -2.24 29.61 -9.81
N ASP A 424 -1.83 28.89 -10.86
CA ASP A 424 -1.17 29.53 -12.00
C ASP A 424 -1.37 28.88 -13.37
N THR A 425 -2.62 28.77 -13.83
CA THR A 425 -2.95 28.18 -15.13
C THR A 425 -2.93 29.20 -16.25
N THR A 426 -2.32 28.82 -17.38
CA THR A 426 -2.44 29.57 -18.65
C THR A 426 -3.48 28.92 -19.54
N PHE A 427 -4.42 29.70 -20.04
CA PHE A 427 -5.41 29.29 -21.02
C PHE A 427 -5.12 30.01 -22.33
N THR A 428 -4.94 29.26 -23.41
CA THR A 428 -4.87 29.81 -24.76
C THR A 428 -6.23 29.73 -25.43
N ARG A 429 -6.38 30.38 -26.59
CA ARG A 429 -7.62 30.32 -27.38
C ARG A 429 -8.09 28.87 -27.58
N ASN A 430 -9.35 28.57 -27.23
CA ASN A 430 -9.99 27.26 -27.42
C ASN A 430 -9.21 26.06 -26.81
N SER A 431 -8.34 26.31 -25.84
CA SER A 431 -7.62 25.25 -25.14
C SER A 431 -8.55 24.45 -24.22
N LEU A 432 -8.25 23.15 -24.11
CA LEU A 432 -8.83 22.28 -23.09
C LEU A 432 -7.78 22.10 -22.00
N VAL A 433 -8.16 22.39 -20.77
CA VAL A 433 -7.33 22.13 -19.60
C VAL A 433 -8.09 21.19 -18.69
N THR A 434 -7.47 20.07 -18.34
CA THR A 434 -8.06 19.04 -17.48
C THR A 434 -7.30 18.97 -16.17
N ARG A 435 -8.03 18.84 -15.06
CA ARG A 435 -7.48 18.72 -13.72
C ARG A 435 -8.21 17.67 -12.91
N PHE A 436 -7.43 16.99 -12.08
CA PHE A 436 -7.91 16.09 -11.06
C PHE A 436 -8.37 16.89 -9.84
N ILE A 437 -9.56 16.60 -9.34
CA ILE A 437 -10.22 17.33 -8.24
C ILE A 437 -10.64 16.32 -7.15
N PRO A 438 -9.86 16.22 -6.06
CA PRO A 438 -10.21 15.38 -4.91
C PRO A 438 -11.27 16.07 -4.03
N LEU A 439 -12.38 15.39 -3.73
CA LEU A 439 -13.43 15.88 -2.82
C LEU A 439 -13.65 14.94 -1.64
N THR A 440 -13.46 15.43 -0.41
CA THR A 440 -13.71 14.67 0.83
C THR A 440 -15.20 14.50 1.13
N VAL A 441 -16.08 15.13 0.34
CA VAL A 441 -17.52 15.13 0.56
C VAL A 441 -18.25 14.63 -0.68
N ASN A 442 -19.30 13.83 -0.48
CA ASN A 442 -20.17 13.41 -1.56
C ASN A 442 -21.13 14.55 -1.93
N ILE A 443 -20.98 15.11 -3.13
CA ILE A 443 -21.82 16.21 -3.61
C ILE A 443 -23.10 15.74 -4.32
N GLY A 444 -23.23 14.43 -4.57
CA GLY A 444 -24.31 13.87 -5.37
C GLY A 444 -24.11 14.16 -6.86
N GLU A 445 -25.22 14.19 -7.61
CA GLU A 445 -25.17 14.50 -9.03
C GLU A 445 -24.84 15.98 -9.25
N VAL A 446 -23.85 16.27 -10.10
CA VAL A 446 -23.50 17.65 -10.45
C VAL A 446 -24.58 18.25 -11.36
N GLN A 447 -25.20 19.32 -10.91
CA GLN A 447 -26.32 19.98 -11.60
C GLN A 447 -25.91 21.28 -12.29
N GLN A 448 -24.89 21.96 -11.76
CA GLN A 448 -24.38 23.22 -12.29
C GLN A 448 -22.91 23.41 -11.95
N VAL A 449 -22.18 24.12 -12.82
CA VAL A 449 -20.79 24.53 -12.59
C VAL A 449 -20.70 26.05 -12.61
N GLU A 450 -20.06 26.65 -11.61
CA GLU A 450 -19.66 28.06 -11.65
C GLU A 450 -18.14 28.19 -11.74
N ILE A 451 -17.65 29.15 -12.53
CA ILE A 451 -16.23 29.43 -12.70
C ILE A 451 -15.97 30.87 -12.25
N ASP A 452 -15.09 31.04 -11.28
CA ASP A 452 -14.52 32.32 -10.86
C ASP A 452 -13.05 32.37 -11.29
N PHE A 453 -12.68 33.30 -12.17
CA PHE A 453 -11.31 33.44 -12.65
C PHE A 453 -10.72 34.77 -12.23
N LYS A 454 -9.65 34.70 -11.43
CA LYS A 454 -8.87 35.85 -10.96
C LYS A 454 -7.60 35.93 -11.77
N LYS A 455 -7.54 36.90 -12.69
CA LYS A 455 -6.36 37.15 -13.51
C LYS A 455 -5.16 37.53 -12.63
N LYS A 456 -4.00 36.96 -12.93
CA LYS A 456 -2.73 37.35 -12.28
C LYS A 456 -2.07 38.41 -13.15
N ALA A 457 -2.00 39.64 -12.65
CA ALA A 457 -1.44 40.79 -13.38
C ALA A 457 -0.15 41.30 -12.70
N ASN A 458 0.98 41.20 -13.39
CA ASN A 458 2.21 41.96 -13.18
C ASN A 458 2.55 42.80 -14.43
N LEU A 459 3.54 43.69 -14.33
CA LEU A 459 3.92 44.66 -15.36
C LEU A 459 4.17 44.01 -16.75
N LEU A 460 4.74 42.81 -16.78
CA LEU A 460 5.00 42.02 -18.01
C LEU A 460 3.73 41.34 -18.56
N THR A 461 2.83 40.87 -17.70
CA THR A 461 1.61 40.16 -18.10
C THR A 461 0.55 41.08 -18.69
N THR A 462 0.56 42.38 -18.38
CA THR A 462 -0.38 43.35 -18.97
C THR A 462 -0.18 43.53 -20.48
N LEU A 463 1.03 43.28 -21.00
CA LEU A 463 1.36 43.33 -22.42
C LEU A 463 1.10 42.00 -23.16
N LEU A 464 1.23 40.87 -22.46
CA LEU A 464 1.21 39.53 -23.06
C LEU A 464 -0.15 38.82 -22.97
N TYR A 465 -1.04 39.21 -22.04
CA TYR A 465 -2.29 38.48 -21.76
C TYR A 465 -3.52 39.38 -21.90
N SER A 466 -4.55 38.86 -22.58
CA SER A 466 -5.79 39.57 -22.89
C SER A 466 -6.53 40.05 -21.63
N PRO A 467 -7.22 41.22 -21.67
CA PRO A 467 -7.98 41.73 -20.54
C PRO A 467 -9.34 41.02 -20.36
N SER A 468 -9.90 40.46 -21.45
CA SER A 468 -11.09 39.63 -21.42
C SER A 468 -10.71 38.15 -21.39
N TRP A 469 -11.59 37.36 -20.79
CA TRP A 469 -11.51 35.92 -20.75
C TRP A 469 -12.93 35.36 -20.72
N THR A 470 -13.09 34.17 -21.29
CA THR A 470 -14.34 33.43 -21.31
C THR A 470 -14.06 31.92 -21.24
N PHE A 471 -15.06 31.19 -20.77
CA PHE A 471 -15.10 29.74 -20.78
C PHE A 471 -16.41 29.31 -21.43
N THR A 472 -16.33 28.37 -22.37
CA THR A 472 -17.48 27.96 -23.19
C THR A 472 -18.11 26.67 -22.68
N LYS A 473 -17.29 25.79 -22.11
CA LYS A 473 -17.71 24.45 -21.68
C LYS A 473 -16.91 23.99 -20.47
N ALA A 474 -17.58 23.29 -19.57
CA ALA A 474 -16.97 22.45 -18.54
C ALA A 474 -17.49 21.02 -18.70
N THR A 475 -16.58 20.04 -18.65
CA THR A 475 -16.94 18.63 -18.55
C THR A 475 -16.52 18.15 -17.18
N VAL A 476 -17.45 17.57 -16.43
CA VAL A 476 -17.20 17.00 -15.10
C VAL A 476 -17.39 15.50 -15.20
N LEU A 477 -16.32 14.75 -14.93
CA LEU A 477 -16.34 13.30 -14.79
C LEU A 477 -16.24 12.96 -13.30
N ASP A 478 -17.27 12.35 -12.76
CA ASP A 478 -17.22 11.58 -11.51
C ASP A 478 -16.57 10.24 -11.84
N GLY A 479 -15.30 10.10 -11.50
CA GLY A 479 -14.53 8.88 -11.78
C GLY A 479 -15.02 7.70 -10.96
N ASP A 480 -15.47 7.91 -9.72
CA ASP A 480 -15.81 6.79 -8.86
C ASP A 480 -17.14 6.15 -9.27
N ASN A 481 -18.09 6.95 -9.76
CA ASN A 481 -19.39 6.49 -10.25
C ASN A 481 -19.45 6.36 -11.78
N GLN A 482 -18.37 6.71 -12.50
CA GLN A 482 -18.29 6.68 -13.96
C GLN A 482 -19.38 7.51 -14.67
N HIS A 483 -19.75 8.65 -14.07
CA HIS A 483 -20.75 9.56 -14.62
C HIS A 483 -20.09 10.82 -15.18
N SER A 484 -20.34 11.12 -16.45
CA SER A 484 -19.86 12.34 -17.10
C SER A 484 -21.03 13.28 -17.43
N ARG A 485 -20.86 14.56 -17.12
CA ARG A 485 -21.81 15.64 -17.42
C ARG A 485 -21.09 16.78 -18.11
N VAL A 486 -21.78 17.42 -19.03
CA VAL A 486 -21.28 18.57 -19.78
C VAL A 486 -22.12 19.79 -19.41
N PHE A 487 -21.44 20.92 -19.26
CA PHE A 487 -22.04 22.21 -18.93
C PHE A 487 -21.54 23.26 -19.90
N CYS A 488 -22.46 24.06 -20.45
CA CYS A 488 -22.15 25.07 -21.45
C CYS A 488 -22.48 26.47 -20.92
N ALA A 489 -21.73 27.46 -21.39
CA ALA A 489 -22.06 28.85 -21.16
C ALA A 489 -23.30 29.23 -22.00
N GLY A 490 -24.20 30.02 -21.42
CA GLY A 490 -25.26 30.67 -22.20
C GLY A 490 -24.68 31.70 -23.18
N ASN A 491 -25.54 32.21 -24.07
CA ASN A 491 -25.13 33.24 -25.02
C ASN A 491 -24.71 34.52 -24.28
N SER A 492 -23.47 34.95 -24.49
CA SER A 492 -22.82 36.19 -24.01
C SER A 492 -22.43 36.26 -22.54
N ILE A 493 -21.14 35.99 -22.25
CA ILE A 493 -20.53 36.36 -20.96
C ILE A 493 -19.18 37.02 -21.25
N ASN A 494 -19.15 38.35 -21.25
CA ASN A 494 -17.90 39.11 -21.28
C ASN A 494 -17.48 39.35 -19.82
N ALA A 495 -16.80 38.37 -19.23
CA ALA A 495 -16.43 38.42 -17.82
C ALA A 495 -15.20 39.31 -17.62
N LYS A 496 -15.41 40.62 -17.44
CA LYS A 496 -14.47 41.42 -16.65
C LYS A 496 -14.81 41.17 -15.19
N ASP A 497 -13.96 40.41 -14.50
CA ASP A 497 -14.02 40.15 -13.06
C ASP A 497 -15.35 39.53 -12.54
N SER A 498 -16.04 38.77 -13.39
CA SER A 498 -17.38 38.21 -13.11
C SER A 498 -17.36 36.68 -13.06
N LYS A 499 -18.18 36.06 -12.20
CA LYS A 499 -18.39 34.60 -12.21
C LYS A 499 -19.16 34.17 -13.45
N ILE A 500 -18.75 33.06 -14.06
CA ILE A 500 -19.44 32.40 -15.17
C ILE A 500 -20.27 31.24 -14.62
N ARG A 501 -21.55 31.18 -14.98
CA ARG A 501 -22.41 30.03 -14.68
C ARG A 501 -22.59 29.18 -15.93
N LEU A 502 -22.32 27.89 -15.80
CA LEU A 502 -22.49 26.89 -16.84
C LEU A 502 -23.64 25.95 -16.44
N ALA A 503 -24.63 25.83 -17.30
CA ALA A 503 -25.77 24.94 -17.12
C ALA A 503 -25.62 23.69 -17.99
N SER A 504 -26.34 22.61 -17.65
CA SER A 504 -26.26 21.36 -18.39
C SER A 504 -26.58 21.56 -19.87
N CYS A 505 -25.77 20.94 -20.71
CA CYS A 505 -25.92 20.73 -22.15
C CYS A 505 -25.33 19.34 -22.48
#